data_AF-A0A8H6Z1D1-F1
#
_entry.id   AF-A0A8H6Z1D1-F1
#
_cell.length_a   1.000
_cell.length_b   1.000
_cell.length_c   1.000
_cell.angle_alpha   90.00
_cell.angle_beta   90.00
_cell.angle_gamma   90.00
#
_symmetry.space_group_name_H-M   'P 1'
#
loop_
_entity.id
_entity.type
_entity.pdbx_description
1 polymer ?
#
loop_
_entity_poly.entity_id
_entity_poly.type
_entity_poly.pdbx_seq_one_letter_code
_entity_poly.pdbx_strand_id
1 'polypeptide(L)'
;MTFPTAFDAYVPSNGLDFLAVSNIEPVYVPFDTLRAVAVNNTAEVASFTYAKKLTPPAVFLHVLRCFYFGLALLYTGFPSGTPGVPQIGFEELTMRLYHTAVLHDLGWSNSSEVLQHPAHAMTFELHGAFMAYEHLHAEAPDLDAFQVGDIVESIVLHTSQWPSGNSSANQILMSLGALFDVGGYNGTGLVGLNSSLLWHPKTVEDIEKAFPRGEFYQEGIAAFDREFTQKPNCLFSHYPGGLDALSKDLRVGPIVPEDSGARSVRALKDPHLRQ
;
A
#
# COMPACT_ATOMS: atom_id res chain seq x y z
N MET A 1 21.35 -0.10 9.40
CA MET A 1 20.91 -1.45 9.02
C MET A 1 20.97 -1.54 7.50
N THR A 2 20.88 -2.74 6.94
CA THR A 2 20.77 -2.95 5.49
C THR A 2 19.49 -3.74 5.25
N PHE A 3 18.91 -3.62 4.06
CA PHE A 3 17.79 -4.48 3.68
C PHE A 3 18.20 -5.96 3.78
N PRO A 4 17.36 -6.84 4.34
CA PRO A 4 17.49 -8.28 4.16
C PRO A 4 17.56 -8.64 2.67
N THR A 5 18.27 -9.73 2.34
CA THR A 5 18.39 -10.18 0.95
C THR A 5 17.14 -10.91 0.45
N ALA A 6 16.31 -11.41 1.36
CA ALA A 6 15.06 -12.10 1.07
C ALA A 6 14.05 -11.95 2.22
N PHE A 7 12.78 -12.15 1.91
CA PHE A 7 11.63 -12.05 2.81
C PHE A 7 10.74 -13.26 2.66
N ASP A 8 9.86 -13.49 3.64
CA ASP A 8 8.81 -14.49 3.50
C ASP A 8 7.90 -14.08 2.32
N ALA A 9 7.75 -14.94 1.32
CA ALA A 9 6.94 -14.66 0.13
C ALA A 9 5.44 -14.59 0.45
N TYR A 10 5.03 -15.23 1.54
CA TYR A 10 3.65 -15.23 2.04
C TYR A 10 3.64 -14.95 3.53
N VAL A 11 2.70 -14.10 3.96
CA VAL A 11 2.51 -13.74 5.37
C VAL A 11 1.02 -13.83 5.73
N PRO A 12 0.66 -13.97 7.01
CA PRO A 12 -0.74 -13.97 7.40
C PRO A 12 -1.46 -12.69 6.96
N SER A 13 -2.66 -12.84 6.38
CA SER A 13 -3.47 -11.68 5.95
C SER A 13 -4.10 -10.94 7.15
N ASN A 14 -4.33 -11.67 8.25
CA ASN A 14 -4.76 -11.09 9.51
C ASN A 14 -3.57 -10.39 10.18
N GLY A 15 -3.73 -9.12 10.57
CA GLY A 15 -2.54 -8.41 11.01
C GLY A 15 -2.11 -8.65 12.45
N LEU A 16 -2.95 -9.23 13.33
CA LEU A 16 -2.46 -9.74 14.61
C LEU A 16 -1.51 -10.93 14.38
N ASP A 17 -1.88 -11.82 13.45
CA ASP A 17 -1.03 -12.95 13.06
C ASP A 17 0.22 -12.47 12.30
N PHE A 18 0.09 -11.47 11.42
CA PHE A 18 1.22 -10.80 10.78
C PHE A 18 2.20 -10.23 11.80
N LEU A 19 1.72 -9.48 12.81
CA LEU A 19 2.58 -8.93 13.86
C LEU A 19 3.23 -10.02 14.70
N ALA A 20 2.56 -11.15 14.90
CA ALA A 20 3.12 -12.27 15.67
C ALA A 20 4.32 -12.92 14.96
N VAL A 21 4.35 -12.92 13.63
CA VAL A 21 5.47 -13.42 12.82
C VAL A 21 6.49 -12.34 12.42
N SER A 22 6.15 -11.06 12.64
CA SER A 22 7.01 -9.92 12.32
C SER A 22 8.00 -9.60 13.44
N ASN A 23 9.13 -9.02 13.06
CA ASN A 23 10.10 -8.43 13.98
C ASN A 23 10.17 -6.90 13.83
N ILE A 24 9.01 -6.28 13.55
CA ILE A 24 8.94 -4.86 13.24
C ILE A 24 9.36 -4.02 14.45
N GLU A 25 10.33 -3.14 14.23
CA GLU A 25 10.73 -2.08 15.15
C GLU A 25 10.67 -0.74 14.40
N PRO A 26 9.76 0.19 14.77
CA PRO A 26 9.60 1.47 14.08
C PRO A 26 10.79 2.38 14.40
N VAL A 27 11.94 2.09 13.81
CA VAL A 27 13.17 2.89 13.90
C VAL A 27 13.21 3.90 12.78
N TYR A 28 13.91 5.02 13.00
CA TYR A 28 14.09 6.02 11.97
C TYR A 28 14.89 5.45 10.79
N VAL A 29 14.35 5.63 9.58
CA VAL A 29 15.00 5.31 8.31
C VAL A 29 15.04 6.61 7.50
N PRO A 30 16.24 7.18 7.24
CA PRO A 30 16.34 8.37 6.40
C PRO A 30 15.74 8.13 5.02
N PHE A 31 15.02 9.11 4.49
CA PHE A 31 14.42 8.99 3.16
C PHE A 31 15.47 8.74 2.06
N ASP A 32 16.69 9.28 2.20
CA ASP A 32 17.79 9.00 1.27
C ASP A 32 18.16 7.51 1.21
N THR A 33 18.02 6.76 2.32
CA THR A 33 18.22 5.30 2.35
C THR A 33 17.16 4.58 1.52
N LEU A 34 15.90 5.02 1.63
CA LEU A 34 14.79 4.42 0.87
C LEU A 34 14.87 4.79 -0.61
N ARG A 35 15.19 6.05 -0.92
CA ARG A 35 15.36 6.57 -2.29
C ARG A 35 16.55 5.94 -3.02
N ALA A 36 17.53 5.39 -2.29
CA ALA A 36 18.65 4.68 -2.88
C ALA A 36 18.27 3.31 -3.45
N VAL A 37 17.08 2.78 -3.13
CA VAL A 37 16.54 1.57 -3.78
C VAL A 37 16.21 1.95 -5.23
N ALA A 38 16.99 1.42 -6.16
CA ALA A 38 16.86 1.74 -7.57
C ALA A 38 15.60 1.10 -8.15
N VAL A 39 14.77 1.92 -8.79
CA VAL A 39 13.63 1.49 -9.59
C VAL A 39 13.60 2.35 -10.83
N ASN A 40 14.31 1.89 -11.86
CA ASN A 40 14.60 2.68 -13.06
C ASN A 40 14.84 1.82 -14.30
N ASN A 41 14.40 0.55 -14.29
CA ASN A 41 14.36 -0.23 -15.50
C ASN A 41 13.26 0.31 -16.45
N THR A 42 13.26 -0.18 -17.69
CA THR A 42 12.38 0.35 -18.73
C THR A 42 10.89 0.15 -18.37
N ALA A 43 10.53 -1.01 -17.82
CA ALA A 43 9.16 -1.34 -17.44
C ALA A 43 8.66 -0.45 -16.28
N GLU A 44 9.50 -0.22 -15.27
CA GLU A 44 9.19 0.63 -14.11
C GLU A 44 8.99 2.07 -14.54
N VAL A 45 9.84 2.59 -15.44
CA VAL A 45 9.68 3.92 -16.03
C VAL A 45 8.38 4.02 -16.84
N ALA A 46 8.00 2.96 -17.55
CA ALA A 46 6.73 2.91 -18.28
C ALA A 46 5.53 2.96 -17.32
N SER A 47 5.53 2.15 -16.26
CA SER A 47 4.47 2.18 -15.23
C SER A 47 4.38 3.52 -14.51
N PHE A 48 5.51 4.14 -14.16
CA PHE A 48 5.54 5.49 -13.59
C PHE A 48 4.91 6.51 -14.55
N THR A 49 5.28 6.47 -15.82
CA THR A 49 4.80 7.42 -16.84
C THR A 49 3.29 7.24 -17.05
N TYR A 50 2.83 6.00 -17.10
CA TYR A 50 1.43 5.65 -17.25
C TYR A 50 0.59 6.14 -16.07
N ALA A 51 1.02 5.82 -14.85
CA ALA A 51 0.39 6.28 -13.62
C ALA A 51 0.33 7.82 -13.55
N LYS A 52 1.44 8.51 -13.83
CA LYS A 52 1.51 9.97 -13.82
C LYS A 52 0.60 10.63 -14.85
N LYS A 53 0.44 10.00 -16.02
CA LYS A 53 -0.45 10.49 -17.09
C LYS A 53 -1.92 10.38 -16.68
N LEU A 54 -2.28 9.27 -16.04
CA LEU A 54 -3.69 8.95 -15.78
C LEU A 54 -4.20 9.47 -14.45
N THR A 55 -3.39 9.47 -13.40
CA THR A 55 -3.86 9.82 -12.05
C THR A 55 -3.80 11.32 -11.78
N PRO A 56 -4.74 11.86 -10.97
CA PRO A 56 -4.62 13.21 -10.45
C PRO A 56 -3.29 13.44 -9.71
N PRO A 57 -2.75 14.68 -9.67
CA PRO A 57 -1.44 14.93 -9.06
C PRO A 57 -1.31 14.47 -7.61
N ALA A 58 -2.33 14.64 -6.77
CA ALA A 58 -2.23 14.25 -5.36
C ALA A 58 -2.32 12.73 -5.18
N VAL A 59 -3.14 12.05 -5.99
CA VAL A 59 -3.16 10.57 -6.10
C VAL A 59 -1.81 10.04 -6.60
N PHE A 60 -1.18 10.69 -7.57
CA PHE A 60 0.14 10.30 -8.04
C PHE A 60 1.21 10.40 -6.93
N LEU A 61 1.11 11.40 -6.05
CA LEU A 61 2.00 11.50 -4.90
C LEU A 61 1.67 10.44 -3.83
N HIS A 62 0.40 10.08 -3.66
CA HIS A 62 -0.04 8.98 -2.78
C HIS A 62 0.58 7.65 -3.18
N VAL A 63 0.50 7.27 -4.46
CA VAL A 63 1.07 5.99 -4.91
C VAL A 63 2.59 5.91 -4.67
N LEU A 64 3.30 7.05 -4.79
CA LEU A 64 4.73 7.13 -4.46
C LEU A 64 4.98 6.99 -2.96
N ARG A 65 4.19 7.64 -2.10
CA ARG A 65 4.29 7.47 -0.64
C ARG A 65 4.08 6.01 -0.24
N CYS A 66 3.10 5.33 -0.82
CA CYS A 66 2.82 3.92 -0.55
C CYS A 66 4.01 3.01 -0.82
N PHE A 67 4.69 3.21 -1.96
CA PHE A 67 5.93 2.50 -2.27
C PHE A 67 6.99 2.69 -1.18
N TYR A 68 7.23 3.94 -0.78
CA TYR A 68 8.24 4.25 0.25
C TYR A 68 7.86 3.78 1.65
N PHE A 69 6.58 3.76 2.00
CA PHE A 69 6.11 3.14 3.25
C PHE A 69 6.33 1.63 3.26
N GLY A 70 6.11 0.95 2.13
CA GLY A 70 6.44 -0.46 1.98
C GLY A 70 7.94 -0.71 2.12
N LEU A 71 8.80 0.10 1.48
CA LEU A 71 10.26 0.01 1.65
C LEU A 71 10.68 0.25 3.10
N ALA A 72 10.10 1.23 3.79
CA ALA A 72 10.38 1.46 5.19
C ALA A 72 10.05 0.22 6.04
N LEU A 73 8.92 -0.43 5.78
CA LEU A 73 8.50 -1.63 6.52
C LEU A 73 9.44 -2.82 6.28
N LEU A 74 9.88 -3.02 5.04
CA LEU A 74 10.90 -4.03 4.69
C LEU A 74 12.20 -3.80 5.47
N TYR A 75 12.61 -2.54 5.62
CA TYR A 75 13.82 -2.19 6.35
C TYR A 75 13.69 -2.41 7.87
N THR A 76 12.48 -2.26 8.41
CA THR A 76 12.24 -2.22 9.87
C THR A 76 11.82 -3.56 10.47
N GLY A 77 11.94 -4.69 9.76
CA GLY A 77 11.72 -6.03 10.33
C GLY A 77 10.49 -6.76 9.82
N PHE A 78 10.13 -6.56 8.54
CA PHE A 78 9.17 -7.42 7.83
C PHE A 78 9.57 -8.91 7.94
N PRO A 79 8.61 -9.86 7.97
CA PRO A 79 8.89 -11.28 8.09
C PRO A 79 9.92 -11.80 7.07
N SER A 80 10.88 -12.59 7.56
CA SER A 80 11.98 -13.15 6.77
C SER A 80 12.53 -14.39 7.46
N GLY A 81 12.83 -15.43 6.68
CA GLY A 81 13.43 -16.67 7.18
C GLY A 81 12.50 -17.52 8.06
N THR A 82 11.18 -17.38 7.94
CA THR A 82 10.24 -18.21 8.70
C THR A 82 10.33 -19.67 8.23
N PRO A 83 10.53 -20.66 9.13
CA PRO A 83 10.64 -22.05 8.74
C PRO A 83 9.43 -22.56 7.96
N GLY A 84 9.66 -23.13 6.77
CA GLY A 84 8.62 -23.69 5.91
C GLY A 84 7.89 -22.67 5.04
N VAL A 85 8.23 -21.38 5.11
CA VAL A 85 7.65 -20.35 4.25
C VAL A 85 8.58 -20.09 3.05
N PRO A 86 8.08 -20.16 1.80
CA PRO A 86 8.86 -19.79 0.63
C PRO A 86 9.44 -18.37 0.77
N GLN A 87 10.64 -18.13 0.23
CA GLN A 87 11.28 -16.82 0.31
C GLN A 87 11.23 -16.11 -1.05
N ILE A 88 11.11 -14.78 -1.03
CA ILE A 88 11.21 -13.91 -2.21
C ILE A 88 12.44 -13.00 -2.06
N GLY A 89 13.22 -12.85 -3.13
CA GLY A 89 14.39 -11.97 -3.14
C GLY A 89 14.01 -10.50 -3.00
N PHE A 90 14.87 -9.69 -2.38
CA PHE A 90 14.62 -8.26 -2.19
C PHE A 90 14.33 -7.55 -3.51
N GLU A 91 15.17 -7.74 -4.53
CA GLU A 91 15.03 -7.11 -5.85
C GLU A 91 13.66 -7.41 -6.49
N GLU A 92 13.29 -8.69 -6.50
CA GLU A 92 11.99 -9.13 -7.04
C GLU A 92 10.81 -8.55 -6.27
N LEU A 93 10.85 -8.59 -4.94
CA LEU A 93 9.78 -8.02 -4.11
C LEU A 93 9.66 -6.51 -4.31
N THR A 94 10.78 -5.78 -4.40
CA THR A 94 10.76 -4.34 -4.62
C THR A 94 10.23 -3.95 -6.00
N MET A 95 10.54 -4.74 -7.03
CA MET A 95 9.98 -4.55 -8.37
C MET A 95 8.46 -4.74 -8.36
N ARG A 96 7.97 -5.85 -7.76
CA ARG A 96 6.53 -6.11 -7.66
C ARG A 96 5.81 -5.03 -6.86
N LEU A 97 6.39 -4.62 -5.74
CA LEU A 97 5.86 -3.54 -4.90
C LEU A 97 5.81 -2.21 -5.65
N TYR A 98 6.82 -1.89 -6.44
CA TYR A 98 6.81 -0.66 -7.23
C TYR A 98 5.70 -0.63 -8.26
N HIS A 99 5.58 -1.68 -9.09
CA HIS A 99 4.51 -1.75 -10.08
C HIS A 99 3.13 -1.73 -9.42
N THR A 100 2.95 -2.49 -8.34
CA THR A 100 1.71 -2.50 -7.57
C THR A 100 1.40 -1.10 -7.04
N ALA A 101 2.35 -0.46 -6.36
CA ALA A 101 2.18 0.87 -5.80
C ALA A 101 1.80 1.89 -6.87
N VAL A 102 2.57 2.04 -7.95
CA VAL A 102 2.27 3.09 -8.93
C VAL A 102 1.00 2.84 -9.74
N LEU A 103 0.51 1.59 -9.82
CA LEU A 103 -0.66 1.22 -10.65
C LEU A 103 -1.95 0.96 -9.85
N HIS A 104 -1.92 0.84 -8.51
CA HIS A 104 -3.10 0.37 -7.77
C HIS A 104 -4.34 1.26 -7.88
N ASP A 105 -4.13 2.59 -7.97
CA ASP A 105 -5.19 3.59 -8.01
C ASP A 105 -5.55 4.06 -9.42
N LEU A 106 -5.17 3.33 -10.48
CA LEU A 106 -5.57 3.70 -11.84
C LEU A 106 -7.10 3.79 -12.01
N GLY A 107 -7.85 2.87 -11.38
CA GLY A 107 -9.30 2.84 -11.43
C GLY A 107 -9.98 4.01 -10.71
N TRP A 108 -9.23 4.76 -9.89
CA TRP A 108 -9.66 5.97 -9.18
C TRP A 108 -9.80 7.18 -10.11
N SER A 109 -9.07 7.18 -11.23
CA SER A 109 -8.94 8.33 -12.11
C SER A 109 -10.21 8.68 -12.89
N ASN A 110 -10.36 9.97 -13.22
CA ASN A 110 -11.38 10.51 -14.11
C ASN A 110 -10.84 10.86 -15.51
N SER A 111 -9.65 10.38 -15.86
CA SER A 111 -9.12 10.56 -17.21
C SER A 111 -10.03 9.89 -18.24
N SER A 112 -10.07 10.43 -19.46
CA SER A 112 -10.93 9.88 -20.51
C SER A 112 -10.60 8.43 -20.84
N GLU A 113 -9.32 8.06 -20.77
CA GLU A 113 -8.83 6.70 -21.00
C GLU A 113 -9.40 5.72 -19.96
N VAL A 114 -9.37 6.12 -18.68
CA VAL A 114 -9.92 5.34 -17.57
C VAL A 114 -11.45 5.24 -17.68
N LEU A 115 -12.15 6.33 -17.99
CA LEU A 115 -13.62 6.32 -18.08
C LEU A 115 -14.16 5.55 -19.30
N GLN A 116 -13.37 5.40 -20.36
CA GLN A 116 -13.76 4.66 -21.58
C GLN A 116 -13.38 3.18 -21.53
N HIS A 117 -12.57 2.77 -20.56
CA HIS A 117 -12.13 1.39 -20.42
C HIS A 117 -13.33 0.46 -20.12
N PRO A 118 -13.43 -0.73 -20.75
CA PRO A 118 -14.61 -1.60 -20.59
C PRO A 118 -14.89 -2.07 -19.16
N ALA A 119 -13.85 -2.13 -18.32
CA ALA A 119 -14.00 -2.49 -16.91
C ALA A 119 -14.40 -1.33 -16.00
N HIS A 120 -14.65 -0.10 -16.51
CA HIS A 120 -14.92 1.07 -15.67
C HIS A 120 -16.12 0.91 -14.74
N ALA A 121 -17.08 0.05 -15.12
CA ALA A 121 -18.29 -0.22 -14.33
C ALA A 121 -18.06 -1.20 -13.17
N MET A 122 -16.86 -1.79 -13.06
CA MET A 122 -16.44 -2.59 -11.90
C MET A 122 -15.90 -1.68 -10.79
N THR A 123 -15.80 -2.23 -9.58
CA THR A 123 -15.09 -1.59 -8.46
C THR A 123 -13.71 -1.10 -8.89
N PHE A 124 -13.26 0.06 -8.38
CA PHE A 124 -12.04 0.71 -8.85
C PHE A 124 -10.79 -0.20 -8.72
N GLU A 125 -10.77 -1.12 -7.75
CA GLU A 125 -9.70 -2.09 -7.55
C GLU A 125 -9.62 -3.07 -8.72
N LEU A 126 -10.74 -3.68 -9.13
CA LEU A 126 -10.78 -4.58 -10.29
C LEU A 126 -10.51 -3.81 -11.58
N HIS A 127 -11.11 -2.63 -11.72
CA HIS A 127 -10.91 -1.78 -12.89
C HIS A 127 -9.43 -1.41 -13.08
N GLY A 128 -8.81 -0.88 -12.02
CA GLY A 128 -7.39 -0.53 -12.01
C GLY A 128 -6.50 -1.74 -12.25
N ALA A 129 -6.84 -2.90 -11.68
CA ALA A 129 -6.13 -4.15 -11.90
C ALA A 129 -6.16 -4.62 -13.37
N PHE A 130 -7.30 -4.50 -14.06
CA PHE A 130 -7.37 -4.81 -15.49
C PHE A 130 -6.50 -3.87 -16.32
N MET A 131 -6.56 -2.57 -16.06
CA MET A 131 -5.71 -1.59 -16.74
C MET A 131 -4.22 -1.84 -16.46
N ALA A 132 -3.87 -2.20 -15.22
CA ALA A 132 -2.51 -2.55 -14.84
C ALA A 132 -2.04 -3.83 -15.55
N TYR A 133 -2.87 -4.86 -15.63
CA TYR A 133 -2.58 -6.09 -16.35
C TYR A 133 -2.29 -5.83 -17.83
N GLU A 134 -3.14 -5.07 -18.51
CA GLU A 134 -2.97 -4.71 -19.92
C GLU A 134 -1.68 -3.89 -20.14
N HIS A 135 -1.43 -2.92 -19.26
CA HIS A 135 -0.19 -2.12 -19.28
C HIS A 135 1.06 -2.99 -19.11
N LEU A 136 1.08 -3.87 -18.10
CA LEU A 136 2.24 -4.73 -17.82
C LEU A 136 2.47 -5.74 -18.96
N HIS A 137 1.41 -6.27 -19.55
CA HIS A 137 1.53 -7.19 -20.68
C HIS A 137 2.15 -6.50 -21.91
N ALA A 138 1.86 -5.21 -22.12
CA ALA A 138 2.39 -4.44 -23.23
C ALA A 138 3.82 -3.90 -22.98
N GLU A 139 4.06 -3.35 -21.78
CA GLU A 139 5.25 -2.54 -21.48
C GLU A 139 6.28 -3.25 -20.59
N ALA A 140 5.94 -4.42 -20.05
CA ALA A 140 6.81 -5.22 -19.19
C ALA A 140 6.83 -6.72 -19.62
N PRO A 141 7.16 -7.03 -20.89
CA PRO A 141 7.07 -8.39 -21.43
C PRO A 141 8.03 -9.41 -20.77
N ASP A 142 9.03 -8.92 -20.04
CA ASP A 142 9.98 -9.75 -19.30
C ASP A 142 9.41 -10.26 -17.96
N LEU A 143 8.28 -9.71 -17.49
CA LEU A 143 7.61 -10.21 -16.30
C LEU A 143 6.91 -11.54 -16.61
N ASP A 144 7.16 -12.55 -15.78
CA ASP A 144 6.46 -13.83 -15.91
C ASP A 144 5.02 -13.78 -15.37
N ALA A 145 4.25 -14.84 -15.63
CA ALA A 145 2.86 -14.91 -15.21
C ALA A 145 2.66 -14.86 -13.68
N PHE A 146 3.63 -15.32 -12.88
CA PHE A 146 3.55 -15.27 -11.42
C PHE A 146 3.83 -13.86 -10.90
N GLN A 147 4.76 -13.13 -11.53
CA GLN A 147 5.06 -11.74 -11.22
C GLN A 147 3.88 -10.83 -11.56
N VAL A 148 3.37 -10.93 -12.80
CA VAL A 148 2.18 -10.18 -13.22
C VAL A 148 0.96 -10.55 -12.37
N GLY A 149 0.76 -11.85 -12.11
CA GLY A 149 -0.33 -12.33 -11.26
C GLY A 149 -0.29 -11.73 -9.86
N ASP A 150 0.86 -11.74 -9.19
CA ASP A 150 1.02 -11.18 -7.85
C ASP A 150 0.83 -9.65 -7.81
N ILE A 151 1.33 -8.92 -8.82
CA ILE A 151 1.11 -7.48 -8.93
C ILE A 151 -0.39 -7.17 -9.06
N VAL A 152 -1.05 -7.82 -10.01
CA VAL A 152 -2.47 -7.56 -10.33
C VAL A 152 -3.38 -8.00 -9.20
N GLU A 153 -3.14 -9.18 -8.61
CA GLU A 153 -3.88 -9.65 -7.43
C GLU A 153 -3.68 -8.73 -6.23
N SER A 154 -2.47 -8.23 -6.02
CA SER A 154 -2.20 -7.25 -4.95
C SER A 154 -2.97 -5.95 -5.16
N ILE A 155 -3.13 -5.48 -6.41
CA ILE A 155 -3.98 -4.34 -6.74
C ILE A 155 -5.46 -4.64 -6.43
N VAL A 156 -5.97 -5.82 -6.80
CA VAL A 156 -7.38 -6.15 -6.50
C VAL A 156 -7.65 -6.16 -5.00
N LEU A 157 -6.69 -6.64 -4.21
CA LEU A 157 -6.88 -6.90 -2.78
C LEU A 157 -6.44 -5.75 -1.86
N HIS A 158 -5.86 -4.66 -2.38
CA HIS A 158 -5.18 -3.66 -1.54
C HIS A 158 -6.10 -2.97 -0.51
N THR A 159 -7.39 -2.84 -0.80
CA THR A 159 -8.42 -2.27 0.09
C THR A 159 -9.08 -3.29 1.01
N SER A 160 -8.87 -4.57 0.77
CA SER A 160 -9.64 -5.65 1.37
C SER A 160 -9.00 -6.15 2.67
N GLN A 161 -9.84 -6.35 3.69
CA GLN A 161 -9.45 -6.92 4.98
C GLN A 161 -9.84 -8.40 5.06
N TRP A 162 -8.88 -9.26 5.38
CA TRP A 162 -9.10 -10.70 5.46
C TRP A 162 -8.92 -11.19 6.90
N PRO A 163 -9.94 -11.83 7.50
CA PRO A 163 -9.86 -12.29 8.89
C PRO A 163 -8.93 -13.50 9.07
N SER A 164 -8.60 -14.21 8.00
CA SER A 164 -7.75 -15.39 7.97
C SER A 164 -7.14 -15.60 6.58
N GLY A 165 -6.19 -16.53 6.48
CA GLY A 165 -5.49 -16.85 5.23
C GLY A 165 -4.11 -16.22 5.14
N ASN A 166 -3.50 -16.38 3.96
CA ASN A 166 -2.20 -15.82 3.64
C ASN A 166 -2.32 -14.87 2.46
N SER A 167 -1.54 -13.80 2.54
CA SER A 167 -1.31 -12.85 1.46
C SER A 167 0.11 -13.02 0.95
N SER A 168 0.39 -12.61 -0.28
CA SER A 168 1.78 -12.39 -0.69
C SER A 168 2.39 -11.25 0.13
N ALA A 169 3.72 -11.23 0.23
CA ALA A 169 4.43 -10.11 0.83
C ALA A 169 4.08 -8.78 0.14
N ASN A 170 4.01 -8.80 -1.19
CA ASN A 170 3.65 -7.66 -2.02
C ASN A 170 2.27 -7.09 -1.64
N GLN A 171 1.26 -7.97 -1.52
CA GLN A 171 -0.10 -7.56 -1.17
C GLN A 171 -0.16 -6.89 0.20
N ILE A 172 0.48 -7.46 1.23
CA ILE A 172 0.44 -6.87 2.58
C ILE A 172 1.19 -5.55 2.66
N LEU A 173 2.35 -5.43 2.00
CA LEU A 173 3.08 -4.17 1.92
C LEU A 173 2.23 -3.07 1.26
N MET A 174 1.54 -3.42 0.18
CA MET A 174 0.67 -2.50 -0.54
C MET A 174 -0.52 -2.08 0.34
N SER A 175 -1.26 -3.04 0.90
CA SER A 175 -2.41 -2.78 1.77
C SER A 175 -2.05 -1.91 2.97
N LEU A 176 -0.96 -2.23 3.66
CA LEU A 176 -0.50 -1.47 4.82
C LEU A 176 -0.07 -0.06 4.40
N GLY A 177 0.70 0.10 3.32
CA GLY A 177 1.14 1.40 2.81
C GLY A 177 -0.01 2.30 2.37
N ALA A 178 -0.95 1.78 1.58
CA ALA A 178 -2.11 2.52 1.07
C ALA A 178 -3.01 2.99 2.21
N LEU A 179 -3.43 2.07 3.10
CA LEU A 179 -4.33 2.45 4.18
C LEU A 179 -3.65 3.32 5.23
N PHE A 180 -2.34 3.16 5.45
CA PHE A 180 -1.59 4.06 6.31
C PHE A 180 -1.54 5.47 5.73
N ASP A 181 -1.33 5.64 4.43
CA ASP A 181 -1.36 6.98 3.84
C ASP A 181 -2.77 7.59 3.88
N VAL A 182 -3.81 6.77 3.78
CA VAL A 182 -5.21 7.20 3.90
C VAL A 182 -5.54 7.65 5.33
N GLY A 183 -5.23 6.83 6.35
CA GLY A 183 -5.68 7.06 7.74
C GLY A 183 -4.65 7.62 8.72
N GLY A 184 -3.37 7.55 8.40
CA GLY A 184 -2.25 7.99 9.22
C GLY A 184 -2.13 7.28 10.58
N TYR A 185 -1.46 7.92 11.55
CA TYR A 185 -1.20 7.34 12.88
C TYR A 185 -2.45 7.16 13.75
N ASN A 186 -3.51 7.92 13.45
CA ASN A 186 -4.78 7.84 14.17
C ASN A 186 -5.78 6.89 13.48
N GLY A 187 -5.49 6.44 12.26
CA GLY A 187 -6.28 5.43 11.59
C GLY A 187 -6.11 4.08 12.29
N THR A 188 -7.20 3.32 12.39
CA THR A 188 -7.21 1.95 12.94
C THR A 188 -6.61 0.92 11.98
N GLY A 189 -6.13 1.37 10.82
CA GLY A 189 -5.44 0.57 9.82
C GLY A 189 -6.29 -0.56 9.22
N LEU A 190 -5.77 -1.18 8.17
CA LEU A 190 -6.15 -2.55 7.83
C LEU A 190 -5.79 -3.39 9.04
N VAL A 191 -6.74 -4.16 9.60
CA VAL A 191 -6.58 -5.16 10.68
C VAL A 191 -6.62 -4.68 12.16
N GLY A 192 -7.10 -3.47 12.44
CA GLY A 192 -7.23 -2.99 13.82
C GLY A 192 -5.89 -2.75 14.52
N LEU A 193 -4.82 -2.56 13.74
CA LEU A 193 -3.50 -2.24 14.25
C LEU A 193 -3.33 -0.75 14.39
N ASN A 194 -2.71 -0.36 15.50
CA ASN A 194 -2.25 1.00 15.65
C ASN A 194 -1.05 1.22 14.71
N SER A 195 -1.22 2.05 13.68
CA SER A 195 -0.18 2.35 12.68
C SER A 195 1.12 2.90 13.29
N SER A 196 1.08 3.44 14.52
CA SER A 196 2.27 3.85 15.26
C SER A 196 3.28 2.74 15.56
N LEU A 197 2.84 1.49 15.41
CA LEU A 197 3.66 0.30 15.60
C LEU A 197 4.52 -0.04 14.39
N LEU A 198 4.16 0.47 13.21
CA LEU A 198 4.73 0.02 11.94
C LEU A 198 5.79 0.98 11.40
N TRP A 199 5.57 2.30 11.52
CA TRP A 199 6.49 3.31 11.00
C TRP A 199 6.96 4.28 12.07
N HIS A 200 8.22 4.72 11.95
CA HIS A 200 8.76 5.78 12.79
C HIS A 200 8.31 7.17 12.29
N PRO A 201 7.85 8.08 13.17
CA PRO A 201 7.31 9.40 12.77
C PRO A 201 8.24 10.21 11.85
N LYS A 202 9.53 10.31 12.19
CA LYS A 202 10.52 11.04 11.36
C LYS A 202 10.65 10.47 9.94
N THR A 203 10.55 9.14 9.77
CA THR A 203 10.61 8.51 8.44
C THR A 203 9.41 8.95 7.61
N VAL A 204 8.23 8.98 8.24
CA VAL A 204 6.98 9.40 7.61
C VAL A 204 7.01 10.87 7.23
N GLU A 205 7.48 11.75 8.12
CA GLU A 205 7.68 13.17 7.82
C GLU A 205 8.63 13.38 6.63
N ASP A 206 9.72 12.62 6.55
CA ASP A 206 10.69 12.77 5.47
C ASP A 206 10.09 12.32 4.12
N ILE A 207 9.27 11.26 4.12
CA ILE A 207 8.51 10.79 2.96
C ILE A 207 7.45 11.82 2.54
N GLU A 208 6.65 12.33 3.48
CA GLU A 208 5.63 13.37 3.20
C GLU A 208 6.27 14.67 2.71
N LYS A 209 7.45 15.03 3.21
CA LYS A 209 8.20 16.18 2.73
C LYS A 209 8.65 16.00 1.28
N ALA A 210 9.04 14.79 0.89
CA ALA A 210 9.42 14.46 -0.49
C ALA A 210 8.20 14.37 -1.42
N PHE A 211 7.07 13.87 -0.91
CA PHE A 211 5.82 13.68 -1.66
C PHE A 211 4.63 14.25 -0.89
N PRO A 212 4.43 15.59 -0.94
CA PRO A 212 3.39 16.25 -0.17
C PRO A 212 1.98 15.70 -0.44
N ARG A 213 1.14 15.66 0.60
CA ARG A 213 -0.25 15.20 0.47
C ARG A 213 -1.10 16.12 -0.41
N GLY A 214 -0.85 17.43 -0.39
CA GLY A 214 -1.63 18.40 -1.15
C GLY A 214 -3.13 18.24 -0.94
N GLU A 215 -3.89 18.18 -2.03
CA GLU A 215 -5.35 18.01 -2.05
C GLU A 215 -5.80 16.53 -2.01
N PHE A 216 -4.92 15.59 -1.60
CA PHE A 216 -5.22 14.16 -1.63
C PHE A 216 -6.51 13.79 -0.90
N TYR A 217 -6.80 14.44 0.23
CA TYR A 217 -8.04 14.19 0.97
C TYR A 217 -9.28 14.58 0.17
N GLN A 218 -9.28 15.77 -0.45
CA GLN A 218 -10.40 16.30 -1.22
C GLN A 218 -10.62 15.48 -2.49
N GLU A 219 -9.54 15.18 -3.22
CA GLU A 219 -9.58 14.29 -4.38
C GLU A 219 -10.05 12.89 -3.99
N GLY A 220 -9.63 12.43 -2.81
CA GLY A 220 -9.96 11.13 -2.29
C GLY A 220 -11.44 10.97 -1.97
N ILE A 221 -12.00 11.89 -1.19
CA ILE A 221 -13.44 11.92 -0.88
C ILE A 221 -14.28 12.04 -2.15
N ALA A 222 -13.91 12.92 -3.07
CA ALA A 222 -14.66 13.11 -4.31
C ALA A 222 -14.72 11.84 -5.16
N ALA A 223 -13.68 11.01 -5.08
CA ALA A 223 -13.68 9.74 -5.77
C ALA A 223 -14.40 8.63 -5.04
N PHE A 224 -14.29 8.54 -3.72
CA PHE A 224 -15.12 7.62 -2.96
C PHE A 224 -16.60 7.96 -3.15
N ASP A 225 -17.01 9.21 -3.01
CA ASP A 225 -18.40 9.63 -3.25
C ASP A 225 -18.90 9.19 -4.63
N ARG A 226 -18.08 9.38 -5.67
CA ARG A 226 -18.40 8.90 -7.02
C ARG A 226 -18.48 7.38 -7.10
N GLU A 227 -17.52 6.66 -6.53
CA GLU A 227 -17.46 5.20 -6.54
C GLU A 227 -18.71 4.61 -5.86
N PHE A 228 -19.04 5.07 -4.66
CA PHE A 228 -20.22 4.64 -3.91
C PHE A 228 -21.53 5.00 -4.62
N THR A 229 -21.59 6.15 -5.29
CA THR A 229 -22.79 6.59 -6.02
C THR A 229 -23.00 5.82 -7.33
N GLN A 230 -21.94 5.65 -8.12
CA GLN A 230 -22.03 5.02 -9.44
C GLN A 230 -21.99 3.49 -9.35
N LYS A 231 -21.33 2.95 -8.32
CA LYS A 231 -21.08 1.52 -8.13
C LYS A 231 -21.43 1.15 -6.68
N PRO A 232 -22.72 1.14 -6.32
CA PRO A 232 -23.16 0.84 -4.95
C PRO A 232 -22.79 -0.58 -4.47
N ASN A 233 -22.31 -1.44 -5.36
CA ASN A 233 -21.79 -2.77 -5.09
C ASN A 233 -20.26 -2.86 -5.19
N CYS A 234 -19.53 -1.73 -5.14
CA CYS A 234 -18.07 -1.72 -5.11
C CYS A 234 -17.53 -2.46 -3.87
N LEU A 235 -16.31 -3.00 -3.95
CA LEU A 235 -15.68 -3.73 -2.84
C LEU A 235 -15.60 -2.86 -1.58
N PHE A 236 -15.24 -1.59 -1.76
CA PHE A 236 -15.14 -0.63 -0.66
C PHE A 236 -16.48 -0.38 0.05
N SER A 237 -17.62 -0.62 -0.58
CA SER A 237 -18.94 -0.53 0.08
C SER A 237 -19.14 -1.57 1.19
N HIS A 238 -18.31 -2.62 1.20
CA HIS A 238 -18.29 -3.63 2.24
C HIS A 238 -17.36 -3.29 3.42
N TYR A 239 -16.70 -2.11 3.39
CA TYR A 239 -15.95 -1.62 4.55
C TYR A 239 -16.87 -1.55 5.78
N PRO A 240 -16.48 -2.08 6.95
CA PRO A 240 -17.31 -2.02 8.14
C PRO A 240 -17.73 -0.58 8.48
N GLY A 241 -19.04 -0.31 8.45
CA GLY A 241 -19.59 1.04 8.68
C GLY A 241 -19.67 1.94 7.44
N GLY A 242 -19.30 1.43 6.26
CA GLY A 242 -19.47 2.10 4.96
C GLY A 242 -18.66 3.39 4.80
N LEU A 243 -19.13 4.27 3.90
CA LEU A 243 -18.49 5.54 3.57
C LEU A 243 -18.34 6.47 4.78
N ASP A 244 -19.29 6.46 5.71
CA ASP A 244 -19.26 7.29 6.92
C ASP A 244 -18.13 6.89 7.88
N ALA A 245 -17.85 5.59 8.00
CA ALA A 245 -16.72 5.11 8.80
C ALA A 245 -15.40 5.46 8.12
N LEU A 246 -15.28 5.18 6.82
CA LEU A 246 -14.10 5.53 6.03
C LEU A 246 -13.77 7.03 6.10
N SER A 247 -14.79 7.88 5.98
CA SER A 247 -14.61 9.34 5.99
C SER A 247 -14.08 9.87 7.31
N LYS A 248 -14.33 9.17 8.42
CA LYS A 248 -13.77 9.48 9.75
C LYS A 248 -12.34 8.99 9.89
N ASP A 249 -12.02 7.88 9.25
CA ASP A 249 -10.67 7.32 9.23
C ASP A 249 -9.75 8.12 8.31
N LEU A 250 -10.28 8.81 7.29
CA LEU A 250 -9.49 9.65 6.38
C LEU A 250 -8.78 10.80 7.11
N ARG A 251 -7.45 10.83 6.98
CA ARG A 251 -6.62 11.86 7.61
C ARG A 251 -6.61 13.17 6.83
N VAL A 252 -7.24 14.19 7.42
CA VAL A 252 -7.10 15.60 7.02
C VAL A 252 -5.82 16.17 7.62
N GLY A 253 -4.86 16.57 6.77
CA GLY A 253 -3.58 17.16 7.20
C GLY A 253 -2.41 16.16 7.27
N PRO A 254 -1.33 16.49 8.01
CA PRO A 254 -0.14 15.63 8.11
C PRO A 254 -0.45 14.25 8.70
N ILE A 255 0.21 13.20 8.22
CA ILE A 255 0.05 11.83 8.71
C ILE A 255 0.47 11.72 10.17
N VAL A 256 1.56 12.37 10.55
CA VAL A 256 2.11 12.41 11.91
C VAL A 256 1.41 13.51 12.72
N PRO A 257 0.65 13.18 13.79
CA PRO A 257 0.12 14.18 14.70
C PRO A 257 1.24 14.93 15.43
N GLU A 258 1.02 16.21 15.74
CA GLU A 258 2.00 17.08 16.41
C GLU A 258 2.45 16.56 17.80
N ASP A 259 1.72 15.62 18.40
CA ASP A 259 1.95 15.02 19.72
C ASP A 259 2.40 13.54 19.69
N SER A 260 2.72 13.00 18.52
CA SER A 260 3.03 11.57 18.37
C SER A 260 4.50 11.22 18.67
N GLY A 261 4.77 10.79 19.91
CA GLY A 261 6.03 10.10 20.25
C GLY A 261 6.03 8.65 19.74
N ALA A 262 7.16 8.16 19.22
CA ALA A 262 7.30 6.77 18.77
C ALA A 262 7.06 5.78 19.92
N ARG A 263 6.17 4.79 19.72
CA ARG A 263 5.90 3.71 20.68
C ARG A 263 6.52 2.40 20.18
N SER A 264 7.15 1.64 21.07
CA SER A 264 7.81 0.37 20.71
C SER A 264 6.83 -0.81 20.66
N VAL A 265 6.95 -1.65 19.63
CA VAL A 265 6.20 -2.91 19.45
C VAL A 265 6.49 -3.93 20.56
N ARG A 266 7.64 -3.83 21.27
CA ARG A 266 7.99 -4.75 22.37
C ARG A 266 6.96 -4.79 23.50
N ALA A 267 6.16 -3.72 23.66
CA ALA A 267 5.12 -3.65 24.67
C ALA A 267 3.89 -4.54 24.36
N LEU A 268 3.64 -4.93 23.11
CA LEU A 268 2.42 -5.67 22.69
C LEU A 268 2.58 -7.20 22.65
N LYS A 269 3.77 -7.71 23.00
CA LYS A 269 3.94 -9.14 23.28
C LYS A 269 3.43 -9.54 24.67
N ASP A 270 2.95 -8.57 25.46
CA ASP A 270 2.22 -8.82 26.70
C ASP A 270 0.74 -9.19 26.40
N PRO A 271 0.28 -10.40 26.73
CA PRO A 271 -1.11 -10.82 26.54
C PRO A 271 -2.14 -9.89 27.21
N HIS A 272 -1.74 -9.08 28.19
CA HIS A 272 -2.63 -8.20 28.94
C HIS A 272 -2.97 -6.88 28.23
N LEU A 273 -2.34 -6.56 27.10
CA LEU A 273 -2.58 -5.33 26.33
C LEU A 273 -3.38 -5.57 25.02
N ARG A 274 -3.99 -6.75 24.86
CA ARG A 274 -4.83 -7.13 23.71
C ARG A 274 -6.34 -6.90 23.92
N GLN A 275 -6.73 -5.87 24.67
CA GLN A 275 -8.15 -5.50 24.89
C GLN A 275 -8.46 -4.12 24.33
#